data_AF-A0A7C6TT16-F1
#
_entry.id   AF-A0A7C6TT16-F1
#
_cell.length_a   1.000
_cell.length_b   1.000
_cell.length_c   1.000
_cell.angle_alpha   90.00
_cell.angle_beta   90.00
_cell.angle_gamma   90.00
#
_symmetry.space_group_name_H-M   'P 1'
#
loop_
_entity.id
_entity.type
_entity.pdbx_description
1 polymer ?
#
loop_
_entity_poly.entity_id
_entity_poly.type
_entity_poly.pdbx_seq_one_letter_code
_entity_poly.pdbx_strand_id
1 'polypeptide(L)'
;MCHWCSYGGADNAGTSHFEYPADSRGIRVMCSARMDQDFILEAFRRGAGMVLVSGCHPQDCHYITGQQVAAKRFDRIPRTLERMGIDPDRFRVEWISAAEGDKYARVITEMSEKLRSLDKGALRTETEAARPEIDKRLSRWRRSPAMADLIVEEEVPV
;
A
#
# COMPACT_ATOMS: atom_id res chain seq x y z
N MET A 1 -4.00 -5.21 -1.74
CA MET A 1 -5.21 -5.73 -1.06
C MET A 1 -5.26 -7.26 -1.05
N CYS A 2 -5.78 -7.86 0.03
CA CYS A 2 -6.01 -9.30 0.18
C CYS A 2 -7.15 -9.78 -0.71
N HIS A 3 -6.99 -10.95 -1.35
CA HIS A 3 -7.96 -11.52 -2.27
C HIS A 3 -9.31 -11.86 -1.62
N TRP A 4 -9.31 -12.44 -0.42
CA TRP A 4 -10.51 -13.05 0.16
C TRP A 4 -11.51 -12.06 0.75
N CYS A 5 -11.03 -10.90 1.23
CA CYS A 5 -11.89 -9.93 1.91
C CYS A 5 -11.84 -8.60 1.16
N SER A 6 -10.75 -7.84 1.29
CA SER A 6 -10.71 -6.47 0.75
C SER A 6 -10.83 -6.38 -0.77
N TYR A 7 -10.36 -7.37 -1.53
CA TYR A 7 -10.60 -7.40 -2.98
C TYR A 7 -12.09 -7.64 -3.28
N GLY A 8 -12.73 -8.56 -2.54
CA GLY A 8 -14.18 -8.74 -2.60
C GLY A 8 -14.96 -7.48 -2.17
N GLY A 9 -14.46 -6.71 -1.20
CA GLY A 9 -15.03 -5.41 -0.83
C GLY A 9 -14.91 -4.39 -1.95
N ALA A 10 -13.80 -4.38 -2.69
CA ALA A 10 -13.65 -3.54 -3.88
C ALA A 10 -14.62 -3.98 -5.00
N ASP A 11 -14.76 -5.28 -5.25
CA ASP A 11 -15.73 -5.82 -6.21
C ASP A 11 -17.16 -5.47 -5.79
N ASN A 12 -17.48 -5.60 -4.49
CA ASN A 12 -18.78 -5.24 -3.94
C ASN A 12 -19.09 -3.75 -4.10
N ALA A 13 -18.09 -2.87 -3.97
CA ALA A 13 -18.25 -1.45 -4.24
C ALA A 13 -18.65 -1.19 -5.70
N GLY A 14 -17.99 -1.89 -6.64
CA GLY A 14 -18.34 -1.83 -8.06
C GLY A 14 -19.75 -2.35 -8.36
N THR A 15 -20.11 -3.53 -7.84
CA THR A 15 -21.45 -4.12 -8.08
C THR A 15 -22.58 -3.34 -7.41
N SER A 16 -22.28 -2.64 -6.32
CA SER A 16 -23.25 -1.81 -5.59
C SER A 16 -23.30 -0.37 -6.10
N HIS A 17 -22.50 -0.03 -7.12
CA HIS A 17 -22.41 1.31 -7.69
C HIS A 17 -22.04 2.39 -6.67
N PHE A 18 -21.20 2.07 -5.68
CA PHE A 18 -20.65 3.12 -4.81
C PHE A 18 -19.61 3.93 -5.58
N GLU A 19 -19.83 5.24 -5.66
CA GLU A 19 -18.88 6.14 -6.30
C GLU A 19 -17.67 6.43 -5.40
N TYR A 20 -16.49 6.44 -5.99
CA TYR A 20 -15.25 6.84 -5.36
C TYR A 20 -14.25 7.34 -6.43
N PRO A 21 -13.24 8.14 -6.06
CA PRO A 21 -12.25 8.66 -7.00
C PRO A 21 -11.42 7.57 -7.72
N ALA A 22 -11.07 7.82 -8.98
CA ALA A 22 -10.34 6.88 -9.84
C ALA A 22 -8.80 6.97 -9.73
N ASP A 23 -8.27 7.47 -8.62
CA ASP A 23 -6.84 7.66 -8.38
C ASP A 23 -6.15 6.42 -7.79
N SER A 24 -6.90 5.52 -7.13
CA SER A 24 -6.33 4.31 -6.57
C SER A 24 -5.97 3.26 -7.65
N ARG A 25 -4.88 2.51 -7.41
CA ARG A 25 -4.46 1.36 -8.23
C ARG A 25 -4.22 0.17 -7.31
N GLY A 26 -5.13 -0.80 -7.34
CA GLY A 26 -5.09 -1.96 -6.46
C GLY A 26 -4.17 -3.07 -6.98
N ILE A 27 -3.25 -3.55 -6.14
CA ILE A 27 -2.49 -4.78 -6.39
C ILE A 27 -3.08 -5.90 -5.55
N ARG A 28 -3.49 -6.99 -6.22
CA ARG A 28 -4.07 -8.18 -5.58
C ARG A 28 -2.97 -9.12 -5.12
N VAL A 29 -3.10 -9.59 -3.88
CA VAL A 29 -2.33 -10.72 -3.34
C VAL A 29 -3.27 -11.64 -2.56
N MET A 30 -2.87 -12.90 -2.33
CA MET A 30 -3.73 -13.85 -1.64
C MET A 30 -4.04 -13.47 -0.20
N CYS A 31 -3.08 -12.88 0.52
CA CYS A 31 -3.23 -12.53 1.94
C CYS A 31 -2.52 -11.21 2.26
N SER A 32 -3.01 -10.45 3.22
CA SER A 32 -2.28 -9.28 3.75
C SER A 32 -0.90 -9.66 4.30
N ALA A 33 -0.73 -10.89 4.81
CA ALA A 33 0.57 -11.41 5.25
C ALA A 33 1.63 -11.43 4.13
N ARG A 34 1.20 -11.54 2.86
CA ARG A 34 2.09 -11.54 1.69
C ARG A 34 2.68 -10.15 1.41
N MET A 35 2.01 -9.09 1.85
CA MET A 35 2.49 -7.72 1.67
C MET A 35 3.61 -7.47 2.68
N ASP A 36 4.84 -7.48 2.17
CA ASP A 36 6.04 -7.08 2.92
C ASP A 36 6.17 -5.54 2.98
N GLN A 37 6.96 -5.05 3.93
CA GLN A 37 7.33 -3.64 4.07
C GLN A 37 8.00 -3.11 2.80
N ASP A 38 8.77 -3.98 2.12
CA ASP A 38 9.45 -3.63 0.87
C ASP A 38 8.48 -3.16 -0.23
N PHE A 39 7.26 -3.70 -0.33
CA PHE A 39 6.27 -3.20 -1.31
C PHE A 39 5.82 -1.78 -1.01
N ILE A 40 5.71 -1.42 0.27
CA ILE A 40 5.31 -0.08 0.71
C ILE A 40 6.43 0.91 0.37
N LEU A 41 7.67 0.54 0.70
CA LEU A 41 8.85 1.34 0.39
C LEU A 41 9.05 1.51 -1.12
N GLU A 42 8.85 0.44 -1.90
CA GLU A 42 8.93 0.52 -3.37
C GLU A 42 7.84 1.43 -3.94
N ALA A 43 6.61 1.37 -3.41
CA ALA A 43 5.55 2.27 -3.83
C ALA A 43 5.95 3.74 -3.62
N PHE A 44 6.53 4.08 -2.47
CA PHE A 44 7.08 5.41 -2.25
C PHE A 44 8.27 5.70 -3.18
N ARG A 45 9.19 4.76 -3.40
CA ARG A 45 10.32 4.92 -4.35
C ARG A 45 9.84 5.28 -5.76
N ARG A 46 8.68 4.78 -6.16
CA ARG A 46 8.02 5.05 -7.45
C ARG A 46 7.15 6.31 -7.45
N GLY A 47 7.15 7.10 -6.39
CA GLY A 47 6.42 8.36 -6.31
C GLY A 47 4.94 8.23 -5.92
N ALA A 48 4.54 7.13 -5.25
CA ALA A 48 3.17 7.02 -4.73
C ALA A 48 2.88 8.16 -3.75
N GLY A 49 1.78 8.89 -3.98
CA GLY A 49 1.33 9.95 -3.08
C GLY A 49 0.93 9.42 -1.70
N MET A 50 0.18 8.31 -1.68
CA MET A 50 -0.19 7.57 -0.47
C MET A 50 -0.22 6.07 -0.76
N VAL A 51 -0.10 5.24 0.28
CA VAL A 51 -0.14 3.78 0.19
C VAL A 51 -1.20 3.24 1.14
N LEU A 52 -2.15 2.46 0.59
CA LEU A 52 -3.14 1.72 1.35
C LEU A 52 -2.77 0.24 1.39
N VAL A 53 -2.72 -0.33 2.58
CA VAL A 53 -2.70 -1.78 2.78
C VAL A 53 -4.02 -2.22 3.38
N SER A 54 -4.62 -3.24 2.78
CA SER A 54 -5.92 -3.74 3.23
C SER A 54 -6.05 -5.26 3.24
N GLY A 55 -6.82 -5.75 4.22
CA GLY A 55 -6.99 -7.17 4.49
C GLY A 55 -8.33 -7.53 5.12
N CYS A 56 -8.47 -8.78 5.55
CA CYS A 56 -9.62 -9.22 6.35
C CYS A 56 -9.64 -8.56 7.73
N HIS A 57 -10.77 -8.66 8.43
CA HIS A 57 -10.81 -8.41 9.87
C HIS A 57 -9.99 -9.46 10.64
N PRO A 58 -9.60 -9.18 11.91
CA PRO A 58 -8.69 -10.05 12.67
C PRO A 58 -9.13 -11.51 12.83
N GLN A 59 -10.44 -11.74 12.91
CA GLN A 59 -11.06 -13.06 13.08
C GLN A 59 -11.39 -13.75 11.75
N ASP A 60 -11.46 -12.98 10.66
CA ASP A 60 -11.98 -13.44 9.35
C ASP A 60 -10.86 -13.83 8.39
N CYS A 61 -9.62 -13.95 8.88
CA CYS A 61 -8.52 -14.28 8.00
C CYS A 61 -8.72 -15.66 7.37
N HIS A 62 -8.80 -15.71 6.05
CA HIS A 62 -8.90 -16.97 5.30
C HIS A 62 -7.74 -17.94 5.60
N TYR A 63 -6.55 -17.38 5.91
CA TYR A 63 -5.37 -18.15 6.31
C TYR A 63 -5.15 -18.14 7.82
N ILE A 64 -6.23 -18.00 8.60
CA ILE A 64 -6.31 -18.09 10.07
C ILE A 64 -5.58 -16.96 10.80
N THR A 65 -4.25 -16.85 10.63
CA THR A 65 -3.40 -15.93 11.39
C THR A 65 -2.71 -14.87 10.52
N GLY A 66 -2.81 -14.99 9.19
CA GLY A 66 -2.09 -14.13 8.25
C GLY A 66 -2.36 -12.64 8.46
N GLN A 67 -3.60 -12.26 8.73
CA GLN A 67 -3.98 -10.88 9.02
C GLN A 67 -3.24 -10.34 10.25
N GLN A 68 -3.15 -11.12 11.33
CA GLN A 68 -2.56 -10.69 12.60
C GLN A 68 -1.05 -10.50 12.46
N VAL A 69 -0.39 -11.35 11.66
CA VAL A 69 1.02 -11.19 11.29
C VAL A 69 1.22 -9.88 10.52
N ALA A 70 0.33 -9.60 9.55
CA ALA A 70 0.39 -8.39 8.76
C ALA A 70 0.15 -7.14 9.61
N ALA A 71 -0.85 -7.15 10.50
CA ALA A 71 -1.16 -6.05 11.41
C ALA A 71 0.05 -5.67 12.27
N LYS A 72 0.72 -6.65 12.90
CA LYS A 72 1.94 -6.42 13.69
C LYS A 72 3.09 -5.85 12.86
N ARG A 73 3.19 -6.22 11.58
CA ARG A 73 4.22 -5.70 10.66
C ARG A 73 3.93 -4.24 10.29
N PHE A 74 2.68 -3.92 9.96
CA PHE A 74 2.30 -2.60 9.47
C PHE A 74 2.21 -1.54 10.57
N ASP A 75 1.96 -1.93 11.82
CA ASP A 75 2.03 -1.05 12.99
C ASP A 75 3.39 -0.33 13.14
N ARG A 76 4.47 -0.94 12.61
CA ARG A 76 5.83 -0.39 12.65
C ARG A 76 6.16 0.54 11.47
N ILE A 77 5.32 0.58 10.45
CA ILE A 77 5.60 1.34 9.22
C ILE A 77 5.57 2.85 9.45
N PRO A 78 4.58 3.46 10.13
CA PRO A 78 4.55 4.91 10.34
C PRO A 78 5.85 5.45 10.96
N ARG A 79 6.35 4.82 12.03
CA ARG A 79 7.63 5.19 12.67
C ARG A 79 8.86 4.97 11.77
N THR A 80 8.75 4.07 10.79
CA THR A 80 9.83 3.86 9.82
C THR A 80 9.82 4.95 8.76
N LEU A 81 8.63 5.34 8.27
CA LEU A 81 8.46 6.46 7.34
C LEU A 81 8.93 7.78 7.96
N GLU A 82 8.49 8.07 9.18
CA GLU A 82 8.88 9.30 9.90
C GLU A 82 10.40 9.44 10.04
N ARG A 83 11.11 8.35 10.39
CA ARG A 83 12.58 8.34 10.47
C ARG A 83 13.29 8.56 9.13
N MET A 84 12.60 8.29 8.03
CA MET A 84 13.09 8.52 6.67
C MET A 84 12.71 9.91 6.15
N GLY A 85 12.03 10.71 6.98
CA GLY A 85 11.48 12.01 6.60
C GLY A 85 10.19 11.91 5.80
N ILE A 86 9.57 10.74 5.70
CA ILE A 86 8.29 10.55 5.00
C ILE A 86 7.12 10.80 5.96
N ASP A 87 6.13 11.60 5.55
CA ASP A 87 4.93 11.85 6.33
C ASP A 87 4.17 10.53 6.61
N PRO A 88 4.04 10.11 7.88
CA PRO A 88 3.37 8.86 8.23
C PRO A 88 1.89 8.84 7.84
N ASP A 89 1.23 9.99 7.69
CA ASP A 89 -0.16 10.07 7.24
C ASP A 89 -0.34 9.57 5.80
N ARG A 90 0.74 9.47 5.02
CA ARG A 90 0.72 8.90 3.65
C ARG A 90 0.55 7.39 3.64
N PHE A 91 0.56 6.71 4.79
CA PHE A 91 0.35 5.27 4.89
C PHE A 91 -0.87 4.95 5.74
N ARG A 92 -1.78 4.13 5.19
CA ARG A 92 -3.00 3.71 5.87
C ARG A 92 -3.17 2.19 5.83
N VAL A 93 -3.66 1.62 6.93
CA VAL A 93 -4.04 0.22 7.02
C VAL A 93 -5.53 0.12 7.27
N GLU A 94 -6.25 -0.67 6.47
CA GLU A 94 -7.68 -0.88 6.63
C GLU A 94 -8.08 -2.35 6.56
N TRP A 95 -8.98 -2.75 7.43
CA TRP A 95 -9.52 -4.11 7.46
C TRP A 95 -10.93 -4.09 6.90
N ILE A 96 -11.11 -4.64 5.70
CA ILE A 96 -12.32 -4.53 4.87
C ILE A 96 -12.74 -5.93 4.49
N SER A 97 -13.94 -6.34 4.95
CA SER A 97 -14.60 -7.59 4.60
C SER A 97 -15.08 -7.58 3.14
N ALA A 98 -15.47 -8.75 2.63
CA ALA A 98 -16.03 -8.85 1.28
C ALA A 98 -17.39 -8.16 1.12
N ALA A 99 -18.10 -7.91 2.22
CA ALA A 99 -19.42 -7.27 2.20
C ALA A 99 -19.39 -5.76 2.51
N GLU A 100 -18.21 -5.20 2.76
CA GLU A 100 -18.01 -3.79 3.15
C GLU A 100 -17.62 -2.92 1.93
N GLY A 101 -18.41 -2.98 0.85
CA GLY A 101 -18.17 -2.15 -0.33
C GLY A 101 -18.34 -0.65 -0.08
N ASP A 102 -19.27 -0.29 0.80
CA ASP A 102 -19.49 1.09 1.26
C ASP A 102 -18.25 1.64 1.99
N LYS A 103 -17.66 0.83 2.87
CA LYS A 103 -16.43 1.17 3.58
C LYS A 103 -15.26 1.29 2.62
N TYR A 104 -15.14 0.39 1.63
CA TYR A 104 -14.10 0.48 0.61
C TYR A 104 -14.18 1.83 -0.12
N ALA A 105 -15.35 2.17 -0.66
CA ALA A 105 -15.56 3.44 -1.35
C ALA A 105 -15.25 4.64 -0.45
N ARG A 106 -15.72 4.63 0.80
CA ARG A 106 -15.42 5.68 1.79
C ARG A 106 -13.92 5.83 2.04
N VAL A 107 -13.20 4.74 2.29
CA VAL A 107 -11.75 4.77 2.55
C VAL A 107 -10.98 5.35 1.37
N ILE A 108 -11.32 4.95 0.14
CA ILE A 108 -10.66 5.49 -1.06
C ILE A 108 -10.93 6.99 -1.20
N THR A 109 -12.17 7.43 -0.99
CA THR A 109 -12.54 8.85 -1.01
C THR A 109 -11.79 9.65 0.05
N GLU A 110 -11.78 9.21 1.31
CA GLU A 110 -11.05 9.86 2.40
C GLU A 110 -9.54 10.00 2.08
N MET A 111 -8.94 8.95 1.52
CA MET A 111 -7.52 8.99 1.12
C MET A 111 -7.28 9.93 -0.07
N SER A 112 -8.17 9.95 -1.06
CA SER A 112 -8.10 10.89 -2.18
C SER A 112 -8.17 12.34 -1.71
N GLU A 113 -9.11 12.63 -0.81
CA GLU A 113 -9.27 13.97 -0.22
C GLU A 113 -8.05 14.37 0.60
N LYS A 114 -7.51 13.46 1.44
CA LYS A 114 -6.26 13.69 2.16
C LYS A 114 -5.12 13.99 1.19
N LEU A 115 -4.94 13.19 0.14
CA LEU A 115 -3.89 13.44 -0.87
C LEU A 115 -4.05 14.80 -1.55
N ARG A 116 -5.29 15.21 -1.87
CA ARG A 116 -5.57 16.54 -2.44
C ARG A 116 -5.26 17.70 -1.50
N SER A 117 -5.34 17.47 -0.19
CA SER A 117 -5.00 18.48 0.82
C SER A 117 -3.49 18.70 1.01
N LEU A 118 -2.66 17.79 0.51
CA LEU A 118 -1.21 17.83 0.64
C LEU A 118 -0.55 18.58 -0.53
N ASP A 119 0.58 19.25 -0.27
CA ASP A 119 1.37 19.89 -1.32
C ASP A 119 2.16 18.85 -2.13
N LYS A 120 1.80 18.69 -3.40
CA LYS A 120 2.47 17.73 -4.31
C LYS A 120 3.95 18.03 -4.52
N GLY A 121 4.37 19.29 -4.40
CA GLY A 121 5.77 19.69 -4.48
C GLY A 121 6.57 19.12 -3.31
N ALA A 122 6.10 19.37 -2.09
CA ALA A 122 6.66 18.86 -0.86
C ALA A 122 6.71 17.33 -0.84
N LEU A 123 5.61 16.65 -1.22
CA LEU A 123 5.58 15.17 -1.26
C LEU A 123 6.66 14.57 -2.16
N ARG A 124 6.92 15.19 -3.32
CA ARG A 124 7.97 14.75 -4.23
C ARG A 124 9.35 14.98 -3.62
N THR A 125 9.60 16.17 -3.06
CA THR A 125 10.88 16.49 -2.40
C THR A 125 11.17 15.53 -1.24
N GLU A 126 10.16 15.24 -0.43
CA GLU A 126 10.22 14.29 0.68
C GLU A 126 10.62 12.88 0.22
N THR A 127 9.95 12.39 -0.82
CA THR A 127 10.22 11.07 -1.41
C THR A 127 11.61 10.99 -2.03
N GLU A 128 12.06 12.03 -2.74
CA GLU A 128 13.41 12.10 -3.31
C GLU A 128 14.49 12.13 -2.21
N ALA A 129 14.27 12.88 -1.13
CA ALA A 129 15.18 12.92 0.01
C ALA A 129 15.28 11.56 0.72
N ALA A 130 14.18 10.81 0.81
CA ALA A 130 14.15 9.49 1.41
C ALA A 130 14.73 8.37 0.50
N ARG A 131 14.89 8.64 -0.80
CA ARG A 131 15.24 7.64 -1.82
C ARG A 131 16.51 6.83 -1.50
N PRO A 132 17.63 7.43 -1.04
CA PRO A 132 18.84 6.66 -0.71
C PRO A 132 18.64 5.65 0.42
N GLU A 133 17.85 6.01 1.45
CA GLU A 133 17.53 5.12 2.57
C GLU A 133 16.52 4.04 2.16
N ILE A 134 15.56 4.37 1.27
CA ILE A 134 14.68 3.37 0.65
C ILE A 134 15.51 2.34 -0.13
N ASP A 135 16.40 2.79 -1.01
CA ASP A 135 17.23 1.91 -1.84
C ASP A 135 18.12 0.98 -1.01
N LYS A 136 18.69 1.50 0.08
CA LYS A 136 19.48 0.69 1.02
C LYS A 136 18.64 -0.44 1.64
N ARG A 137 17.39 -0.16 2.03
CA ARG A 137 16.46 -1.15 2.59
C ARG A 137 16.00 -2.17 1.56
N LEU A 138 15.80 -1.74 0.32
CA LEU A 138 15.45 -2.61 -0.81
C LEU A 138 16.62 -3.38 -1.42
N SER A 139 17.82 -3.29 -0.83
CA SER A 139 19.01 -4.04 -1.27
C SER A 139 18.82 -5.56 -1.35
N ARG A 140 17.85 -6.14 -0.64
CA ARG A 140 17.51 -7.57 -0.77
C ARG A 140 16.87 -7.89 -2.12
N TRP A 141 16.03 -7.01 -2.67
CA TRP A 141 15.40 -7.24 -3.97
C TRP A 141 16.44 -7.24 -5.09
N ARG A 142 17.41 -6.32 -5.04
CA ARG A 142 18.54 -6.29 -5.99
C ARG A 142 19.45 -7.53 -5.91
N ARG A 143 19.39 -8.30 -4.82
CA ARG A 143 20.14 -9.56 -4.64
C ARG A 143 19.36 -10.80 -5.04
N SER A 144 18.05 -10.68 -5.25
CA SER A 144 17.24 -11.79 -5.76
C SER A 144 17.32 -11.79 -7.29
N PRO A 145 17.79 -12.86 -7.94
CA PRO A 145 18.04 -12.87 -9.39
C PRO A 145 16.83 -12.37 -10.20
N ALA A 146 15.65 -12.96 -9.97
CA ALA A 146 14.42 -12.59 -10.68
C ALA A 146 13.99 -11.13 -10.45
N MET A 147 14.30 -10.54 -9.29
CA MET A 147 13.97 -9.14 -9.02
C MET A 147 15.03 -8.18 -9.56
N ALA A 148 16.29 -8.60 -9.60
CA ALA A 148 17.39 -7.81 -10.15
C ALA A 148 17.16 -7.56 -11.64
N ASP A 149 16.79 -8.59 -12.39
CA ASP A 149 16.50 -8.50 -13.82
C ASP A 149 15.35 -7.51 -14.08
N LEU A 150 14.25 -7.62 -13.34
CA LEU A 150 13.10 -6.71 -13.46
C LEU A 150 13.44 -5.25 -13.13
N ILE A 151 14.27 -5.01 -12.11
CA ILE A 151 14.68 -3.64 -11.74
C ILE A 151 15.56 -3.04 -12.84
N VAL A 152 16.45 -3.83 -13.45
CA VAL A 152 17.31 -3.37 -14.55
C VAL A 152 16.51 -3.08 -15.81
N GLU A 153 15.56 -3.95 -16.17
CA GLU A 153 14.67 -3.74 -17.33
C GLU A 153 13.85 -2.45 -17.22
N GLU A 154 13.40 -2.09 -16.01
CA GLU A 154 12.59 -0.88 -15.77
C GLU A 154 13.40 0.42 -15.64
N GLU A 155 14.71 0.36 -15.35
CA GLU A 155 15.59 1.55 -15.33
C GLU A 155 16.05 1.96 -16.74
N VAL A 156 15.74 1.15 -17.76
CA VAL A 156 15.89 1.53 -19.17
C VAL A 156 14.71 2.44 -19.55
N PRO A 157 14.95 3.71 -19.93
CA PRO A 157 13.87 4.58 -20.37
C PRO A 157 13.27 4.03 -21.67
N VAL A 158 11.95 3.86 -21.69
CA VAL A 158 11.15 3.65 -22.91
C VAL A 158 11.07 4.95 -23.70
#